data_AF-A0A949ZMP7-F1
#
_entry.id   AF-A0A949ZMP7-F1
#
_cell.length_a   1.000
_cell.length_b   1.000
_cell.length_c   1.000
_cell.angle_alpha   90.00
_cell.angle_beta   90.00
_cell.angle_gamma   90.00
#
_symmetry.space_group_name_H-M   'P 1'
#
loop_
_entity.id
_entity.type
_entity.pdbx_description
1 polymer ?
#
loop_
_entity_poly.entity_id
_entity_poly.type
_entity_poly.pdbx_seq_one_letter_code
_entity_poly.pdbx_strand_id
1 'polypeptide(L)'
;MPVSAVTTAATNRINWPRVLGCGALAGVVWIVLGTLLTALLARDFIALPGNRLGAPTPGFIVFNIVLDLLTGMGIVWLYAAIRPGYGAGPKTAAVAAFAVWFIVSLEDGIWCSFGLFPARTVIPLIFGTLPALIVAALAGARFYKEQGAA
;
A
#
# COMPACT_ATOMS: atom_id res chain seq x y z
N MET A 1 -3.75 51.32 -16.76
CA MET A 1 -2.95 50.08 -16.86
C MET A 1 -3.85 48.93 -16.42
N PRO A 2 -4.20 47.94 -17.25
CA PRO A 2 -5.05 46.84 -16.83
C PRO A 2 -4.22 45.85 -16.00
N VAL A 3 -4.75 45.47 -14.85
CA VAL A 3 -4.18 44.47 -13.94
C VAL A 3 -4.21 43.12 -14.66
N SER A 4 -3.02 42.55 -14.88
CA SER A 4 -2.83 41.23 -15.48
C SER A 4 -3.68 40.19 -14.76
N ALA A 5 -4.43 39.41 -15.54
CA ALA A 5 -5.14 38.24 -15.06
C ALA A 5 -4.18 37.37 -14.23
N VAL A 6 -4.50 37.20 -12.95
CA VAL A 6 -3.96 36.12 -12.15
C VAL A 6 -4.51 34.85 -12.80
N THR A 7 -3.72 34.25 -13.70
CA THR A 7 -3.98 32.92 -14.22
C THR A 7 -4.16 32.01 -13.02
N THR A 8 -5.40 31.60 -12.76
CA THR A 8 -5.74 30.62 -11.74
C THR A 8 -4.92 29.39 -12.06
N ALA A 9 -3.81 29.19 -11.35
CA ALA A 9 -3.07 27.93 -11.41
C ALA A 9 -4.13 26.86 -11.15
N ALA A 10 -4.35 25.97 -12.12
CA ALA A 10 -5.28 24.87 -11.97
C ALA A 10 -4.83 24.12 -10.71
N THR A 11 -5.53 24.33 -9.59
CA THR A 11 -5.22 23.63 -8.35
C THR A 11 -5.51 22.17 -8.64
N ASN A 12 -4.47 21.37 -8.86
CA ASN A 12 -4.54 19.92 -8.92
C ASN A 12 -5.00 19.43 -7.55
N ARG A 13 -6.32 19.43 -7.33
CA ARG A 13 -6.92 18.97 -6.08
C ARG A 13 -6.97 17.44 -6.09
N ILE A 14 -6.75 16.87 -4.91
CA ILE A 14 -6.84 15.42 -4.70
C ILE A 14 -8.25 14.96 -5.07
N ASN A 15 -8.32 13.97 -5.95
CA ASN A 15 -9.58 13.40 -6.40
C ASN A 15 -10.00 12.25 -5.48
N TRP A 16 -10.74 12.56 -4.41
CA TRP A 16 -11.17 11.57 -3.43
C TRP A 16 -11.92 10.37 -4.01
N PRO A 17 -12.91 10.51 -4.92
CA PRO A 17 -13.52 9.36 -5.58
C PRO A 17 -12.50 8.45 -6.30
N ARG A 18 -11.49 9.04 -6.96
CA ARG A 18 -10.40 8.27 -7.58
C ARG A 18 -9.46 7.68 -6.56
N VAL A 19 -9.16 8.36 -5.45
CA VAL A 19 -8.35 7.80 -4.36
C VAL A 19 -9.03 6.55 -3.81
N LEU A 20 -10.34 6.62 -3.53
CA LEU A 20 -11.08 5.48 -3.00
C LEU A 20 -11.19 4.35 -4.03
N GLY A 21 -11.56 4.65 -5.27
CA GLY A 21 -11.73 3.62 -6.32
C GLY A 21 -10.41 2.98 -6.77
N CYS A 22 -9.40 3.79 -7.09
CA CYS A 22 -8.08 3.29 -7.48
C CYS A 22 -7.33 2.69 -6.28
N GLY A 23 -7.55 3.22 -5.08
CA GLY A 23 -7.04 2.68 -3.82
C GLY A 23 -7.62 1.31 -3.49
N ALA A 24 -8.92 1.13 -3.67
CA ALA A 24 -9.56 -0.18 -3.54
C ALA A 24 -8.97 -1.20 -4.54
N LEU A 25 -8.75 -0.79 -5.80
CA LEU A 25 -8.06 -1.64 -6.78
C LEU A 25 -6.65 -2.02 -6.32
N ALA A 26 -5.85 -1.05 -5.86
CA ALA A 26 -4.51 -1.32 -5.32
C ALA A 26 -4.58 -2.28 -4.12
N GLY A 27 -5.57 -2.10 -3.24
CA GLY A 27 -5.81 -2.97 -2.10
C GLY A 27 -6.15 -4.40 -2.51
N VAL A 28 -7.01 -4.60 -3.52
CA VAL A 28 -7.32 -5.94 -4.05
C VAL A 28 -6.08 -6.61 -4.64
N VAL A 29 -5.28 -5.87 -5.41
CA VAL A 29 -4.01 -6.40 -5.94
C VAL A 29 -3.07 -6.78 -4.80
N TRP A 30 -3.01 -5.97 -3.75
CA TRP A 30 -2.23 -6.24 -2.55
C TRP A 30 -2.73 -7.49 -1.80
N ILE A 31 -4.03 -7.68 -1.61
CA ILE A 31 -4.60 -8.90 -1.00
C ILE A 31 -4.11 -10.15 -1.74
N VAL A 32 -4.20 -10.14 -3.07
CA VAL A 32 -3.80 -11.28 -3.90
C VAL A 32 -2.30 -11.55 -3.77
N LEU A 33 -1.46 -10.52 -3.95
CA LEU A 33 -0.01 -10.69 -3.89
C LEU A 33 0.48 -11.01 -2.47
N GLY A 34 -0.09 -10.38 -1.45
CA GLY A 34 0.19 -10.65 -0.04
C GLY A 34 -0.13 -12.09 0.32
N THR A 35 -1.30 -12.59 -0.06
CA THR A 35 -1.68 -14.00 0.16
C THR A 35 -0.70 -14.96 -0.52
N LEU A 36 -0.29 -14.66 -1.76
CA LEU A 36 0.71 -15.47 -2.48
C LEU A 36 2.08 -15.45 -1.80
N LEU A 37 2.55 -14.27 -1.37
CA LEU A 37 3.80 -14.13 -0.64
C LEU A 37 3.77 -14.89 0.69
N THR A 38 2.68 -14.80 1.44
CA THR A 38 2.50 -15.58 2.67
C THR A 38 2.53 -17.07 2.37
N ALA A 39 1.83 -17.55 1.34
CA ALA A 39 1.84 -18.97 0.97
C ALA A 39 3.23 -19.49 0.57
N LEU A 40 4.05 -18.64 -0.07
CA LEU A 40 5.38 -19.01 -0.57
C LEU A 40 6.48 -18.87 0.50
N LEU A 41 6.50 -17.76 1.22
CA LEU A 41 7.60 -17.36 2.11
C LEU A 41 7.31 -17.64 3.59
N ALA A 42 6.04 -17.76 3.99
CA ALA A 42 5.67 -17.92 5.41
C ALA A 42 5.62 -19.39 5.87
N ARG A 43 6.27 -20.32 5.17
CA ARG A 43 6.26 -21.76 5.55
C ARG A 43 6.79 -21.97 6.96
N ASP A 44 7.92 -21.36 7.28
CA ASP A 44 8.53 -21.42 8.61
C ASP A 44 7.69 -20.68 9.66
N PHE A 45 6.97 -19.65 9.24
CA PHE A 45 6.05 -18.89 10.08
C PHE A 45 4.85 -19.75 10.47
N ILE A 46 4.22 -20.43 9.50
CA ILE A 46 3.08 -21.34 9.69
C ILE A 46 3.48 -22.54 10.56
N ALA A 47 4.70 -23.05 10.42
CA ALA A 47 5.21 -24.19 11.18
C ALA A 47 5.56 -23.89 12.65
N LEU A 48 5.46 -22.62 13.11
CA LEU A 48 5.77 -22.26 14.49
C LEU A 48 4.80 -22.93 15.50
N PRO A 49 5.31 -23.57 16.57
CA PRO A 49 4.46 -24.15 17.62
C PRO A 49 3.54 -23.09 18.25
N GLY A 50 2.24 -23.39 18.35
CA GLY A 50 1.26 -22.48 18.93
C GLY A 50 0.78 -21.36 18.00
N ASN A 51 1.25 -21.34 16.75
CA ASN A 51 0.77 -20.40 15.74
C ASN A 51 -0.70 -20.67 15.37
N ARG A 52 -1.53 -19.62 15.40
CA ARG A 52 -2.96 -19.67 14.99
C ARG A 52 -3.22 -19.22 13.55
N LEU A 53 -2.17 -18.85 12.81
CA LEU A 53 -2.26 -18.39 11.42
C LEU A 53 -2.54 -19.52 10.43
N GLY A 54 -2.30 -20.78 10.81
CA GLY A 54 -2.75 -21.94 10.01
C GLY A 54 -4.26 -22.17 10.07
N ALA A 55 -4.97 -21.54 11.01
CA ALA A 55 -6.42 -21.58 11.16
C ALA A 55 -6.96 -20.23 11.66
N PRO A 56 -6.85 -19.16 10.85
CA PRO A 56 -7.26 -17.82 11.26
C PRO A 56 -8.77 -17.77 11.50
N THR A 57 -9.19 -16.99 12.49
CA THR A 57 -10.64 -16.80 12.75
C THR A 57 -11.26 -15.97 11.62
N PRO A 58 -12.57 -16.13 11.34
CA PRO A 58 -13.25 -15.31 10.33
C PRO A 58 -13.10 -13.80 10.58
N GLY A 59 -13.14 -13.38 11.86
CA GLY A 59 -12.93 -11.99 12.24
C GLY A 59 -11.52 -11.49 11.90
N PHE A 60 -10.49 -12.31 12.11
CA PHE A 60 -9.12 -11.96 11.74
C PHE A 60 -8.93 -11.87 10.22
N ILE A 61 -9.58 -12.75 9.45
CA ILE A 61 -9.57 -12.68 7.97
C ILE A 61 -10.19 -11.38 7.49
N VAL A 62 -11.39 -11.03 7.98
CA VAL A 62 -12.08 -9.78 7.60
C VAL A 62 -11.24 -8.56 7.99
N PHE A 63 -10.63 -8.58 9.17
CA PHE A 63 -9.77 -7.49 9.63
C PHE A 63 -8.57 -7.27 8.70
N ASN A 64 -7.87 -8.35 8.30
CA ASN A 64 -6.75 -8.24 7.34
C ASN A 64 -7.21 -7.71 5.98
N ILE A 65 -8.32 -8.21 5.44
CA ILE A 65 -8.86 -7.71 4.17
C ILE A 65 -9.13 -6.20 4.24
N VAL A 66 -9.70 -5.72 5.34
CA VAL A 66 -9.95 -4.29 5.55
C VAL A 66 -8.64 -3.51 5.62
N LEU A 67 -7.64 -3.99 6.38
CA LEU A 67 -6.32 -3.35 6.45
C LEU A 67 -5.61 -3.31 5.10
N ASP A 68 -5.71 -4.37 4.30
CA ASP A 68 -5.11 -4.45 2.97
C ASP A 68 -5.76 -3.45 2.00
N LEU A 69 -7.09 -3.29 2.07
CA LEU A 69 -7.81 -2.26 1.32
C LEU A 69 -7.39 -0.85 1.75
N LEU A 70 -7.29 -0.60 3.07
CA LEU A 70 -6.83 0.67 3.61
C LEU A 70 -5.39 0.97 3.21
N THR A 71 -4.52 -0.04 3.16
CA THR A 71 -3.14 0.07 2.67
C THR A 71 -3.12 0.51 1.21
N GLY A 72 -3.92 -0.12 0.35
CA GLY A 72 -4.08 0.29 -1.05
C GLY A 72 -4.58 1.72 -1.21
N MET A 73 -5.58 2.12 -0.41
CA MET A 73 -6.09 3.48 -0.38
C MET A 73 -5.04 4.48 0.11
N GLY A 74 -4.29 4.12 1.15
CA GLY A 74 -3.20 4.93 1.70
C GLY A 74 -2.08 5.16 0.68
N ILE A 75 -1.70 4.13 -0.08
CA ILE A 75 -0.72 4.23 -1.16
C ILE A 75 -1.19 5.20 -2.24
N VAL A 76 -2.43 5.06 -2.71
CA VAL A 76 -2.96 5.92 -3.79
C VAL A 76 -3.19 7.34 -3.29
N TRP A 77 -3.61 7.52 -2.04
CA TRP A 77 -3.71 8.82 -1.40
C TRP A 77 -2.34 9.51 -1.30
N LEU A 78 -1.32 8.78 -0.84
CA LEU A 78 0.04 9.31 -0.75
C LEU A 78 0.58 9.65 -2.14
N TYR A 79 0.38 8.78 -3.14
CA TYR A 79 0.69 9.05 -4.54
C TYR A 79 0.03 10.35 -5.01
N ALA A 80 -1.27 10.51 -4.76
CA ALA A 80 -2.03 11.71 -5.11
C ALA A 80 -1.48 12.98 -4.43
N ALA A 81 -1.05 12.87 -3.17
CA ALA A 81 -0.50 13.99 -2.40
C ALA A 81 0.88 14.43 -2.90
N ILE A 82 1.75 13.49 -3.28
CA ILE A 82 3.11 13.80 -3.74
C ILE A 82 3.20 14.06 -5.25
N ARG A 83 2.20 13.61 -6.03
CA ARG A 83 2.14 13.76 -7.50
C ARG A 83 2.38 15.20 -8.00
N PRO A 84 1.84 16.26 -7.38
CA PRO A 84 2.08 17.63 -7.85
C PRO A 84 3.56 18.04 -7.81
N GLY A 85 4.35 17.52 -6.87
CA GLY A 85 5.78 17.81 -6.74
C GLY A 85 6.68 16.84 -7.50
N TYR A 86 6.29 15.56 -7.58
CA TYR A 86 7.12 14.48 -8.14
C TYR A 86 6.76 14.15 -9.60
N GLY A 87 5.66 14.70 -10.11
CA GLY A 87 5.11 14.38 -11.41
C GLY A 87 4.29 13.09 -11.41
N ALA A 88 3.49 12.91 -12.47
CA ALA A 88 2.74 11.67 -12.68
C ALA A 88 3.64 10.58 -13.28
N GLY A 89 3.64 9.39 -12.69
CA GLY A 89 4.23 8.21 -13.32
C GLY A 89 4.61 7.08 -12.38
N PRO A 90 5.25 6.03 -12.92
CA PRO A 90 5.65 4.85 -12.17
C PRO A 90 6.63 5.13 -11.03
N LYS A 91 7.55 6.09 -11.22
CA LYS A 91 8.52 6.48 -10.18
C LYS A 91 7.84 7.01 -8.93
N THR A 92 6.87 7.91 -9.10
CA THR A 92 6.08 8.47 -8.00
C THR A 92 5.25 7.40 -7.29
N ALA A 93 4.71 6.43 -8.03
CA ALA A 93 3.99 5.29 -7.43
C ALA A 93 4.93 4.42 -6.59
N ALA A 94 6.15 4.15 -7.08
CA ALA A 94 7.15 3.41 -6.32
C ALA A 94 7.60 4.15 -5.06
N VAL A 95 7.74 5.48 -5.09
CA VAL A 95 8.04 6.28 -3.90
C VAL A 95 6.92 6.18 -2.85
N ALA A 96 5.66 6.31 -3.27
CA ALA A 96 4.52 6.14 -2.36
C ALA A 96 4.46 4.71 -1.78
N ALA A 97 4.67 3.69 -2.62
CA ALA A 97 4.73 2.29 -2.18
C ALA A 97 5.86 2.05 -1.17
N PHE A 98 7.04 2.61 -1.42
CA PHE A 98 8.19 2.48 -0.53
C PHE A 98 7.94 3.13 0.83
N ALA A 99 7.32 4.31 0.86
CA ALA A 99 6.97 4.98 2.11
C ALA A 99 5.97 4.14 2.94
N VAL A 100 4.96 3.55 2.31
CA VAL A 100 4.00 2.67 2.99
C VAL A 100 4.66 1.35 3.42
N TRP A 101 5.46 0.74 2.55
CA TRP A 101 6.25 -0.45 2.87
C TRP A 101 7.14 -0.23 4.09
N PHE A 102 7.79 0.93 4.19
CA PHE A 102 8.63 1.27 5.33
C PHE A 102 7.83 1.24 6.64
N ILE A 103 6.63 1.82 6.66
CA ILE A 103 5.75 1.84 7.84
C ILE A 103 5.31 0.41 8.21
N VAL A 104 4.85 -0.38 7.24
CA VAL A 104 4.42 -1.77 7.46
C VAL A 104 5.59 -2.65 7.93
N SER A 105 6.79 -2.45 7.39
CA SER A 105 7.99 -3.21 7.77
C SER A 105 8.44 -2.89 9.20
N LEU A 106 8.23 -1.66 9.67
CA LEU A 106 8.50 -1.29 11.06
C LEU A 106 7.50 -1.95 12.00
N GLU A 107 6.23 -2.04 11.61
CA GLU A 107 5.21 -2.79 12.35
C GLU A 107 5.64 -4.26 12.52
N ASP A 108 6.01 -4.93 11.42
CA ASP A 108 6.55 -6.30 11.41
C ASP A 108 7.76 -6.47 12.35
N GLY A 109 8.64 -5.47 12.42
CA GLY A 109 9.78 -5.45 13.34
C GLY A 109 9.38 -5.34 14.82
N ILE A 110 8.27 -4.65 15.13
CA ILE A 110 7.74 -4.55 16.50
C ILE A 110 7.23 -5.91 16.98
N TRP A 111 6.53 -6.66 16.13
CA TRP A 111 6.08 -8.02 16.44
C TRP A 111 7.24 -8.94 16.81
N CYS A 112 8.38 -8.80 16.11
CA CYS A 112 9.61 -9.54 16.44
C CYS A 112 10.20 -9.10 17.79
N SER A 113 10.14 -7.80 18.11
CA SER A 113 10.69 -7.24 19.34
C SER A 113 9.93 -7.69 20.60
N PHE A 114 8.62 -7.93 20.48
CA PHE A 114 7.81 -8.54 21.54
C PHE A 114 7.99 -10.06 21.67
N GLY A 115 8.85 -10.67 20.86
CA GLY A 115 9.11 -12.11 20.88
C GLY A 115 7.94 -12.95 20.34
N LEU A 116 6.98 -12.32 19.64
CA LEU A 116 5.83 -13.03 19.07
C LEU A 116 6.24 -13.88 17.88
N PHE A 117 7.24 -13.44 17.12
CA PHE A 117 7.79 -14.18 15.99
C PHE A 117 9.32 -14.07 15.91
N PRO A 118 10.04 -15.14 15.53
CA PRO A 118 11.46 -15.05 15.26
C PRO A 118 11.75 -14.17 14.04
N ALA A 119 12.77 -13.29 14.12
CA ALA A 119 13.12 -12.40 13.01
C ALA A 119 13.34 -13.14 11.67
N ARG A 120 13.91 -14.35 11.72
CA ARG A 120 14.17 -15.18 10.53
C ARG A 120 12.90 -15.50 9.70
N THR A 121 11.71 -15.52 10.32
CA THR A 121 10.46 -15.85 9.62
C THR A 121 9.80 -14.62 9.02
N VAL A 122 10.08 -13.43 9.55
CA VAL A 122 9.44 -12.16 9.14
C VAL A 122 10.30 -11.42 8.12
N ILE A 123 11.63 -11.49 8.24
CA ILE A 123 12.57 -10.83 7.32
C ILE A 123 12.31 -11.18 5.84
N PRO A 124 12.10 -12.45 5.44
CA PRO A 124 11.80 -12.78 4.04
C PRO A 124 10.50 -12.13 3.56
N LEU A 125 9.47 -12.09 4.41
CA LEU A 125 8.20 -11.43 4.09
C LEU A 125 8.41 -9.93 3.90
N ILE A 126 9.09 -9.25 4.82
CA ILE A 126 9.42 -7.82 4.72
C ILE A 126 10.05 -7.48 3.37
N PHE A 127 11.04 -8.25 2.91
CA PHE A 127 11.67 -7.99 1.62
C PHE A 127 10.78 -8.40 0.43
N GLY A 128 10.01 -9.47 0.56
CA GLY A 128 9.10 -9.95 -0.48
C GLY A 128 7.91 -9.02 -0.72
N THR A 129 7.45 -8.29 0.29
CA THR A 129 6.29 -7.40 0.20
C THR A 129 6.59 -6.10 -0.54
N LEU A 130 7.83 -5.62 -0.56
CA LEU A 130 8.18 -4.38 -1.27
C LEU A 130 7.85 -4.45 -2.78
N PRO A 131 8.32 -5.45 -3.56
CA PRO A 131 7.92 -5.58 -4.96
C PRO A 131 6.40 -5.69 -5.15
N ALA A 132 5.71 -6.40 -4.26
CA ALA A 132 4.26 -6.56 -4.33
C ALA A 132 3.50 -5.24 -4.09
N LEU A 133 3.92 -4.45 -3.11
CA LEU A 133 3.35 -3.11 -2.85
C LEU A 133 3.62 -2.16 -4.01
N ILE A 134 4.79 -2.25 -4.66
CA ILE A 134 5.07 -1.47 -5.87
C ILE A 134 4.11 -1.87 -7.00
N VAL A 135 3.89 -3.16 -7.23
CA VAL A 135 2.92 -3.64 -8.25
C VAL A 135 1.50 -3.16 -7.94
N ALA A 136 1.06 -3.26 -6.68
CA ALA A 136 -0.23 -2.76 -6.23
C ALA A 136 -0.37 -1.24 -6.43
N ALA A 137 0.66 -0.48 -6.08
CA ALA A 137 0.70 0.97 -6.26
C ALA A 137 0.61 1.35 -7.74
N LEU A 138 1.35 0.67 -8.61
CA LEU A 138 1.30 0.89 -10.06
C LEU A 138 -0.10 0.61 -10.62
N ALA A 139 -0.76 -0.46 -10.17
CA ALA A 139 -2.11 -0.79 -10.59
C ALA A 139 -3.12 0.30 -10.22
N GLY A 140 -3.09 0.82 -8.99
CA GLY A 140 -3.94 1.93 -8.56
C GLY A 140 -3.60 3.26 -9.25
N ALA A 141 -2.32 3.64 -9.24
CA ALA A 141 -1.84 4.90 -9.79
C ALA A 141 -2.15 5.05 -11.28
N ARG A 142 -2.16 3.95 -12.06
CA ARG A 142 -2.47 3.94 -13.50
C ARG A 142 -3.80 4.61 -13.84
N PHE A 143 -4.80 4.48 -12.97
CA PHE A 143 -6.15 5.00 -13.19
C PHE A 143 -6.44 6.28 -12.42
N TYR A 144 -5.49 6.76 -11.62
CA TYR A 144 -5.65 7.97 -10.83
C TYR A 144 -5.49 9.24 -11.68
N LYS A 145 -6.50 10.10 -11.64
CA LYS A 145 -6.50 11.44 -12.24
C LYS A 145 -6.91 12.46 -11.20
N GLU A 146 -6.25 13.61 -11.20
CA GLU A 146 -6.58 14.76 -10.33
C GLU A 146 -7.95 15.33 -10.69
N GLN A 147 -8.57 16.07 -9.76
CA GLN A 147 -9.84 16.73 -10.02
C GLN A 147 -9.66 17.80 -11.09
N GLY A 148 -10.51 17.79 -12.12
CA GLY A 148 -10.46 18.75 -13.23
C GLY A 148 -9.51 18.35 -14.37
N ALA A 149 -8.81 17.22 -14.28
CA ALA A 149 -8.09 16.66 -15.42
C ALA A 149 -9.03 15.84 -16.33
N ALA A 150 -9.13 16.22 -17.60
CA ALA A 150 -9.88 15.48 -18.63
C ALA A 150 -9.29 14.07 -18.87
#